data_AF-A0A356IQM8-F1
#
_entry.id   AF-A0A356IQM8-F1
#
_cell.length_a   1.000
_cell.length_b   1.000
_cell.length_c   1.000
_cell.angle_alpha   90.00
_cell.angle_beta   90.00
_cell.angle_gamma   90.00
#
_symmetry.space_group_name_H-M   'P 1'
#
loop_
_entity.id
_entity.type
_entity.pdbx_description
1 polymer ?
#
loop_
_entity_poly.entity_id
_entity_poly.type
_entity_poly.pdbx_seq_one_letter_code
_entity_poly.pdbx_strand_id
1 'polypeptide(L)'
;IKPRAEPQPDQHNTYRINGAKIWITGGEHDLAENIIHLVLAKLPDAPAGTKGISLFLVPKWLTNGERNGIYCSGLEHKMGINGSATCFMNLENAEGYLIGEPHQGLRYMF
;
A
#
# COMPACT_ATOMS: atom_id res chain seq x y z
N ILE A 1 1.73 10.12 -7.59
CA ILE A 1 1.96 9.09 -8.63
C ILE A 1 1.06 7.90 -8.32
N LYS A 2 0.29 7.37 -9.30
CA LYS A 2 -0.60 6.22 -9.06
C LYS A 2 0.23 4.95 -8.81
N PRO A 3 -0.03 4.18 -7.73
CA PRO A 3 0.75 2.99 -7.44
C PRO A 3 0.65 1.91 -8.50
N ARG A 4 1.81 1.33 -8.83
CA ARG A 4 1.96 0.16 -9.71
C ARG A 4 2.62 -0.96 -8.91
N ALA A 5 2.24 -2.19 -9.23
CA ALA A 5 2.74 -3.40 -8.59
C ALA A 5 3.42 -4.27 -9.66
N GLU A 6 4.70 -4.56 -9.50
CA GLU A 6 5.49 -5.39 -10.40
C GLU A 6 5.69 -6.77 -9.77
N PRO A 7 5.37 -7.88 -10.45
CA PRO A 7 5.55 -9.22 -9.90
C PRO A 7 7.03 -9.50 -9.65
N GLN A 8 7.32 -10.14 -8.51
CA GLN A 8 8.66 -10.63 -8.22
C GLN A 8 8.85 -12.02 -8.84
N PRO A 9 9.91 -12.24 -9.64
CA PRO A 9 10.26 -13.57 -10.11
C PRO A 9 10.42 -14.53 -8.93
N ASP A 10 10.00 -15.77 -9.10
CA ASP A 10 10.23 -16.87 -8.15
C ASP A 10 9.56 -16.74 -6.77
N GLN A 11 8.75 -15.70 -6.53
CA GLN A 11 7.98 -15.52 -5.30
C GLN A 11 6.48 -15.44 -5.61
N HIS A 12 5.75 -16.50 -5.26
CA HIS A 12 4.33 -16.57 -5.53
C HIS A 12 3.55 -15.48 -4.78
N ASN A 13 2.76 -14.70 -5.52
CA ASN A 13 1.93 -13.59 -5.03
C ASN A 13 2.68 -12.44 -4.37
N THR A 14 4.01 -12.33 -4.53
CA THR A 14 4.79 -11.20 -4.05
C THR A 14 5.05 -10.17 -5.15
N TYR A 15 4.94 -8.89 -4.82
CA TYR A 15 5.06 -7.77 -5.74
C TYR A 15 5.91 -6.65 -5.16
N ARG A 16 6.58 -5.88 -6.03
CA ARG A 16 7.17 -4.58 -5.67
C ARG A 16 6.22 -3.47 -6.05
N ILE A 17 5.88 -2.64 -5.07
CA ILE A 17 4.92 -1.58 -5.24
C ILE A 17 5.65 -0.24 -5.20
N ASN A 18 5.43 0.54 -6.25
CA ASN A 18 6.00 1.88 -6.41
C ASN A 18 4.90 2.90 -6.61
N GLY A 19 4.98 4.03 -5.92
CA GLY A 19 4.08 5.17 -6.09
C GLY A 19 3.78 5.90 -4.78
N ALA A 20 2.66 6.61 -4.74
CA ALA A 20 2.25 7.33 -3.54
C ALA A 20 0.73 7.26 -3.32
N LYS A 21 0.32 7.41 -2.06
CA LYS A 21 -1.07 7.55 -1.63
C LYS A 21 -1.17 8.76 -0.70
N ILE A 22 -2.30 9.46 -0.78
CA ILE A 22 -2.57 10.64 0.05
C ILE A 22 -3.78 10.39 0.92
N TRP A 23 -3.91 11.19 1.98
CA TRP A 23 -5.04 11.15 2.90
C TRP A 23 -5.23 9.78 3.57
N ILE A 24 -4.11 9.14 3.94
CA ILE A 24 -4.13 7.84 4.59
C ILE A 24 -4.26 8.04 6.10
N THR A 25 -5.47 7.82 6.59
CA THR A 25 -5.78 7.83 8.03
C THR A 25 -5.03 6.70 8.73
N GLY A 26 -4.33 7.02 9.83
CA GLY A 26 -3.51 6.05 10.56
C GLY A 26 -2.35 5.50 9.74
N GLY A 27 -1.89 6.25 8.72
CA GLY A 27 -0.82 5.79 7.82
C GLY A 27 0.54 5.60 8.50
N GLU A 28 0.77 6.24 9.65
CA GLU A 28 1.97 6.02 10.47
C GLU A 28 1.68 6.45 11.91
N HIS A 29 2.24 5.71 12.87
CA HIS A 29 2.21 5.99 14.31
C HIS A 29 3.13 5.02 15.08
N ASP A 30 3.34 5.30 16.36
CA ASP A 30 4.12 4.52 17.32
C ASP A 30 3.26 3.67 18.28
N LEU A 31 1.93 3.66 18.08
CA LEU A 31 0.98 2.91 18.94
C LEU A 31 1.00 1.37 18.74
N ALA A 32 1.69 0.88 17.71
CA ALA A 32 1.76 -0.54 17.39
C ALA A 32 3.13 -0.90 16.81
N GLU A 33 3.56 -2.14 17.02
CA GLU A 33 4.85 -2.65 16.51
C GLU A 33 4.88 -2.68 14.98
N ASN A 34 3.74 -2.98 14.34
CA ASN A 34 3.62 -3.05 12.89
C ASN A 34 2.29 -2.43 12.42
N ILE A 35 2.28 -1.98 11.18
CA ILE A 35 1.11 -1.43 10.50
C ILE A 35 0.95 -2.18 9.18
N ILE A 36 -0.25 -2.70 8.94
CA ILE A 36 -0.57 -3.43 7.71
C ILE A 36 -1.37 -2.52 6.79
N HIS A 37 -0.77 -2.11 5.67
CA HIS A 37 -1.43 -1.26 4.70
C HIS A 37 -2.12 -2.10 3.64
N LEU A 38 -3.42 -1.89 3.45
CA LEU A 38 -4.18 -2.44 2.34
C LEU A 38 -4.10 -1.46 1.16
N VAL A 39 -3.27 -1.80 0.17
CA VAL A 39 -2.91 -0.90 -0.92
C VAL A 39 -3.58 -1.35 -2.21
N LEU A 40 -4.37 -0.45 -2.80
CA LEU A 40 -4.88 -0.62 -4.15
C LEU A 40 -3.84 -0.14 -5.17
N ALA A 41 -3.35 -1.05 -6.02
CA ALA A 41 -2.39 -0.77 -7.08
C ALA A 41 -2.75 -1.52 -8.37
N LYS A 42 -2.15 -1.11 -9.49
CA LYS A 42 -2.33 -1.78 -10.79
C LYS A 42 -1.14 -2.66 -11.13
N LEU A 43 -1.41 -3.85 -11.64
CA LEU A 43 -0.41 -4.69 -12.29
C LEU A 43 0.03 -4.08 -13.64
N PRO A 44 1.18 -4.49 -14.21
CA PRO A 44 1.71 -3.90 -15.44
C PRO A 44 0.81 -4.14 -16.66
N ASP A 45 0.12 -5.27 -16.67
CA ASP A 45 -0.82 -5.75 -17.69
C ASP A 45 -2.28 -5.34 -17.39
N ALA A 46 -2.52 -4.57 -16.33
CA ALA A 46 -3.86 -4.28 -15.87
C ALA A 46 -4.70 -3.48 -16.89
N PRO A 47 -5.98 -3.84 -17.07
CA PRO A 47 -6.87 -3.05 -17.91
C PRO A 47 -7.07 -1.62 -17.38
N ALA A 48 -7.48 -0.73 -18.28
CA ALA A 48 -7.78 0.65 -17.94
C ALA A 48 -8.94 0.75 -16.92
N GLY A 49 -9.00 1.89 -16.21
CA GLY A 49 -10.05 2.15 -15.24
C GLY A 49 -9.96 1.31 -13.97
N THR A 50 -11.09 1.15 -13.28
CA THR A 50 -11.22 0.49 -11.97
C THR A 50 -11.12 -1.03 -12.05
N LYS A 51 -11.52 -1.62 -13.19
CA LYS A 51 -11.47 -3.06 -13.45
C LYS A 51 -10.06 -3.65 -13.44
N GLY A 52 -9.00 -2.83 -13.48
CA GLY A 52 -7.61 -3.30 -13.43
C GLY A 52 -6.95 -3.18 -12.05
N ILE A 53 -7.70 -2.78 -11.03
CA ILE A 53 -7.14 -2.54 -9.69
C ILE A 53 -7.08 -3.86 -8.92
N SER A 54 -5.92 -4.17 -8.35
CA SER A 54 -5.69 -5.29 -7.43
C SER A 54 -5.48 -4.77 -6.00
N LEU A 55 -5.69 -5.62 -5.01
CA LEU A 55 -5.50 -5.31 -3.60
C LEU A 55 -4.24 -6.01 -3.08
N PHE A 56 -3.42 -5.28 -2.33
CA PHE A 56 -2.17 -5.81 -1.77
C PHE A 56 -2.10 -5.56 -0.27
N LEU A 57 -1.60 -6.55 0.46
CA LEU A 57 -1.12 -6.42 1.84
C LEU A 57 0.32 -5.89 1.80
N VAL A 58 0.58 -4.73 2.38
CA VAL A 58 1.91 -4.11 2.42
C VAL A 58 2.25 -3.78 3.87
N PRO A 59 3.06 -4.59 4.56
CA PRO A 59 3.36 -4.34 5.95
C PRO A 59 4.43 -3.25 6.08
N LYS A 60 4.42 -2.48 7.17
CA LYS A 60 5.49 -1.52 7.52
C LYS A 60 6.81 -2.25 7.81
N TRP A 61 6.73 -3.37 8.51
CA TRP A 61 7.85 -4.26 8.82
C TRP A 61 7.60 -5.65 8.23
N LEU A 62 8.61 -6.20 7.57
CA LEU A 62 8.59 -7.56 7.02
C LEU A 62 8.72 -8.60 8.13
N THR A 63 8.38 -9.85 7.83
CA THR A 63 8.44 -10.96 8.80
C THR A 63 9.85 -11.28 9.27
N ASN A 64 10.87 -10.91 8.49
CA ASN A 64 12.28 -11.01 8.85
C ASN A 64 12.76 -9.83 9.74
N GLY A 65 11.89 -8.87 10.06
CA GLY A 65 12.19 -7.70 10.88
C GLY A 65 12.74 -6.49 10.11
N GLU A 66 12.93 -6.59 8.78
CA GLU A 66 13.41 -5.47 7.97
C GLU A 66 12.30 -4.42 7.74
N ARG A 67 12.71 -3.14 7.65
CA ARG A 67 11.78 -2.05 7.31
C ARG A 67 11.39 -2.16 5.84
N ASN A 68 10.10 -2.27 5.57
CA ASN A 68 9.61 -2.31 4.21
C ASN A 68 9.64 -0.91 3.58
N GLY A 69 9.60 -0.84 2.25
CA GLY A 69 9.62 0.38 1.45
C GLY A 69 8.35 1.23 1.50
N ILE A 70 7.52 1.13 2.54
CA ILE A 70 6.34 1.98 2.76
C ILE A 70 6.56 2.91 3.94
N TYR A 71 6.42 4.22 3.70
CA TYR A 71 6.73 5.22 4.72
C TYR A 71 5.91 6.51 4.56
N CYS A 72 5.68 7.20 5.68
CA CYS A 72 5.02 8.50 5.70
C CYS A 72 6.04 9.61 5.42
N SER A 73 5.81 10.41 4.38
CA SER A 73 6.67 11.55 4.04
C SER A 73 6.11 12.90 4.49
N GLY A 74 4.89 12.93 5.05
CA GLY A 74 4.28 14.16 5.53
C GLY A 74 2.90 13.92 6.15
N LEU A 75 2.49 14.87 6.99
CA LEU A 75 1.18 14.89 7.63
C LEU A 75 0.37 16.09 7.15
N GLU A 76 -0.93 15.87 6.93
CA GLU A 76 -1.85 16.94 6.55
C GLU A 76 -2.15 17.87 7.73
N HIS A 77 -2.13 19.17 7.48
CA HIS A 77 -2.67 20.17 8.41
C HIS A 77 -4.17 20.31 8.18
N LYS A 78 -4.97 19.77 9.11
CA LYS A 78 -6.42 19.64 8.98
C LYS A 78 -7.16 20.67 9.82
N MET A 79 -8.42 20.91 9.47
CA MET A 79 -9.34 21.74 10.27
C MET A 79 -9.62 21.15 11.66
N GLY A 80 -9.61 19.81 11.79
CA GLY A 80 -9.89 19.07 13.03
C GLY A 80 -9.39 17.64 12.93
N ILE A 81 -9.81 16.77 13.86
CA ILE A 81 -9.33 15.37 14.02
C ILE A 81 -7.79 15.26 14.04
N ASN A 82 -7.15 16.22 14.70
CA ASN A 82 -5.69 16.38 14.69
C ASN A 82 -4.95 15.20 15.35
N GLY A 83 -5.58 14.50 16.29
CA GLY A 83 -5.01 13.29 16.90
C GLY A 83 -4.98 12.07 15.97
N SER A 84 -5.67 12.12 14.82
CA SER A 84 -5.57 11.09 13.79
C SER A 84 -4.57 11.52 12.73
N ALA A 85 -3.45 10.80 12.65
CA ALA A 85 -2.43 11.03 11.63
C ALA A 85 -3.05 10.80 10.24
N THR A 86 -2.97 11.82 9.39
CA THR A 86 -3.43 11.73 8.00
C THR A 86 -2.22 11.94 7.12
N CYS A 87 -1.78 10.86 6.50
CA CYS A 87 -0.43 10.76 5.96
C CYS A 87 -0.42 10.88 4.44
N PHE A 88 0.65 11.49 3.95
CA PHE A 88 1.18 11.23 2.61
C PHE A 88 2.10 10.01 2.70
N MET A 89 1.72 8.92 2.04
CA MET A 89 2.44 7.65 2.06
C MET A 89 3.18 7.43 0.74
N ASN A 90 4.48 7.20 0.82
CA ASN A 90 5.32 6.76 -0.28
C ASN A 90 5.50 5.24 -0.24
N LEU A 91 5.54 4.64 -1.42
CA LEU A 91 5.91 3.26 -1.65
C LEU A 91 7.08 3.24 -2.62
N GLU A 92 8.23 2.79 -2.14
CA GLU A 92 9.49 2.72 -2.89
C GLU A 92 10.03 1.30 -2.79
N ASN A 93 9.85 0.54 -3.86
CA ASN A 93 10.20 -0.88 -3.91
C ASN A 93 9.59 -1.67 -2.74
N ALA A 94 8.41 -1.25 -2.27
CA ALA A 94 7.73 -1.85 -1.14
C ALA A 94 7.28 -3.27 -1.49
N GLU A 95 7.59 -4.24 -0.64
CA GLU A 95 7.08 -5.60 -0.80
C GLU A 95 5.62 -5.65 -0.43
N GLY A 96 4.79 -6.17 -1.33
CA GLY A 96 3.36 -6.38 -1.10
C GLY A 96 2.91 -7.75 -1.57
N TYR A 97 1.89 -8.27 -0.91
CA TYR A 97 1.32 -9.58 -1.20
C TYR A 97 -0.08 -9.43 -1.76
N LEU A 98 -0.38 -10.04 -2.90
CA LEU A 98 -1.71 -9.96 -3.51
C LEU A 98 -2.76 -10.60 -2.58
N ILE A 99 -3.86 -9.87 -2.36
CA ILE A 99 -5.04 -10.37 -1.65
C ILE A 99 -6.07 -10.80 -2.69
N GLY A 100 -6.47 -12.07 -2.64
CA GLY A 100 -7.39 -12.67 -3.59
C GLY A 100 -6.80 -12.72 -5.00
N GLU A 101 -7.65 -12.55 -6.01
CA GLU A 101 -7.29 -12.66 -7.41
C GLU A 101 -7.00 -11.29 -8.08
N PRO A 102 -6.10 -11.28 -9.10
CA PRO A 102 -5.75 -10.07 -9.83
C PRO A 102 -6.97 -9.31 -10.35
N HIS A 103 -6.89 -7.99 -10.33
CA HIS A 103 -7.89 -7.07 -10.89
C HIS A 103 -9.26 -7.07 -10.20
N GLN A 104 -9.40 -7.81 -9.09
CA GLN A 104 -10.60 -7.82 -8.24
C GLN A 104 -10.43 -6.98 -6.96
N GLY A 105 -9.43 -6.10 -6.91
CA GLY A 105 -9.03 -5.41 -5.68
C GLY A 105 -10.11 -4.53 -5.06
N LEU A 106 -10.94 -3.87 -5.88
CA LEU A 106 -12.09 -3.13 -5.35
C LEU A 106 -13.13 -4.07 -4.75
N ARG A 107 -13.37 -5.24 -5.35
CA ARG A 107 -14.31 -6.23 -4.81
C ARG A 107 -13.85 -6.79 -3.47
N TYR A 108 -12.55 -6.86 -3.21
CA TYR A 108 -12.03 -7.30 -1.90
C TYR A 108 -11.98 -6.20 -0.85
N MET A 109 -12.10 -4.94 -1.25
CA MET A 109 -12.11 -3.80 -0.32
C MET A 109 -13.51 -3.52 0.24
N PHE A 110 -14.57 -3.97 -0.44
CA PHE A 110 -15.98 -3.72 -0.10
C PHE A 110 -16.72 -5.03 0.16
#